data_AF-A0A1Y6C179-F1
#
_entry.id   AF-A0A1Y6C179-F1
#
_cell.length_a   1.000
_cell.length_b   1.000
_cell.length_c   1.000
_cell.angle_alpha   90.00
_cell.angle_beta   90.00
_cell.angle_gamma   90.00
#
_symmetry.space_group_name_H-M   'P 1'
#
loop_
_entity.id
_entity.type
_entity.pdbx_description
1 polymer ?
#
loop_
_entity_poly.entity_id
_entity_poly.type
_entity_poly.pdbx_seq_one_letter_code
_entity_poly.pdbx_strand_id
1 'polypeptide(L)'
;KYVQYFNFTYERTGTLWEGRYKSSLVSTEDYLLKVYRYIELNPVRAGMVEHASEYPWSSYQGNAVGKTIKMLSPHSVYQQLANTVEQRQSVYRSLFRGRMAEREVKEIRDAANKSWVLGDERFKTEIAQRTGRSPINTGRGGDRRSARYRGANNQ
;
A
#
# COMPACT_ATOMS: atom_id res chain seq x y z
N LYS A 1 16.32 -7.63 19.97
CA LYS A 1 16.91 -8.99 20.07
C LYS A 1 17.01 -9.71 18.71
N TYR A 2 16.01 -9.67 17.82
CA TYR A 2 16.09 -10.34 16.49
C TYR A 2 17.24 -9.87 15.59
N VAL A 3 17.45 -8.55 15.41
CA VAL A 3 18.51 -8.01 14.52
C VAL A 3 19.90 -8.47 14.95
N GLN A 4 20.19 -8.40 16.26
CA GLN A 4 21.47 -8.85 16.81
C GLN A 4 21.69 -10.36 16.61
N TYR A 5 20.65 -11.16 16.89
CA TYR A 5 20.69 -12.60 16.68
C TYR A 5 20.96 -12.95 15.21
N PHE A 6 20.19 -12.38 14.27
CA PHE A 6 20.37 -12.64 12.85
C PHE A 6 21.76 -12.22 12.36
N ASN A 7 22.23 -11.04 12.77
CA ASN A 7 23.56 -10.55 12.40
C ASN A 7 24.67 -11.48 12.91
N PHE A 8 24.56 -11.97 14.14
CA PHE A 8 25.50 -12.96 14.68
C PHE A 8 25.44 -14.29 13.92
N THR A 9 24.23 -14.80 13.61
CA THR A 9 24.06 -16.08 12.92
C THR A 9 24.53 -16.08 11.46
N TYR A 10 24.38 -14.97 10.75
CA TYR A 10 24.72 -14.87 9.33
C TYR A 10 25.99 -14.05 9.06
N GLU A 11 26.79 -13.77 10.10
CA GLU A 11 28.05 -12.99 10.02
C GLU A 11 27.87 -11.62 9.31
N ARG A 12 26.75 -10.96 9.61
CA ARG A 12 26.42 -9.63 9.06
C ARG A 12 26.56 -8.54 10.12
N THR A 13 26.72 -7.31 9.65
CA THR A 13 26.70 -6.11 10.50
C THR A 13 25.69 -5.10 9.95
N GLY A 14 25.33 -4.09 10.76
CA GLY A 14 24.39 -3.04 10.39
C GLY A 14 22.91 -3.37 10.63
N THR A 15 22.03 -2.53 10.10
CA THR A 15 20.57 -2.65 10.26
C THR A 15 19.98 -3.61 9.22
N LEU A 16 19.05 -4.48 9.63
CA LEU A 16 18.31 -5.34 8.69
C LEU A 16 17.25 -4.60 7.87
N TRP A 17 16.79 -3.46 8.37
CA TRP A 17 15.67 -2.72 7.80
C TRP A 17 16.15 -1.38 7.26
N GLU A 18 15.70 -1.01 6.07
CA GLU A 18 16.07 0.23 5.38
C GLU A 18 15.26 1.46 5.86
N GLY A 19 14.90 1.50 7.15
CA GLY A 19 14.20 2.63 7.76
C GLY A 19 13.00 2.23 8.63
N ARG A 20 12.15 3.21 8.93
CA ARG A 20 10.95 3.01 9.76
C ARG A 20 9.82 2.38 8.95
N TYR A 21 9.07 1.49 9.61
CA TYR A 21 7.81 0.96 9.09
C TYR A 21 6.84 2.10 8.75
N LYS A 22 6.12 1.96 7.64
CA LYS A 22 5.12 2.92 7.19
C LYS A 22 3.75 2.24 7.15
N SER A 23 2.74 2.95 7.65
CA SER A 23 1.34 2.55 7.55
C SER A 23 0.53 3.68 6.92
N SER A 24 -0.52 3.30 6.18
CA SER A 24 -1.43 4.22 5.49
C SER A 24 -2.81 3.59 5.49
N LEU A 25 -3.83 4.41 5.76
CA LEU A 25 -5.22 3.94 5.70
C LEU A 25 -5.64 3.87 4.24
N VAL A 26 -6.34 2.80 3.88
CA VAL A 26 -6.82 2.54 2.52
C VAL A 26 -8.34 2.42 2.57
N SER A 27 -9.03 3.16 1.69
CA SER A 27 -10.46 2.99 1.48
C SER A 27 -10.74 1.62 0.88
N THR A 28 -11.63 0.87 1.54
CA THR A 28 -11.91 -0.53 1.24
C THR A 28 -12.55 -0.72 -0.14
N GLU A 29 -13.56 0.08 -0.46
CA GLU A 29 -14.43 -0.12 -1.63
C GLU A 29 -13.68 0.16 -2.95
N ASP A 30 -12.95 1.27 -3.02
CA ASP A 30 -12.38 1.75 -4.29
C ASP A 30 -10.89 1.49 -4.46
N TYR A 31 -10.14 1.28 -3.37
CA TYR A 31 -8.68 1.28 -3.39
C TYR A 31 -8.04 -0.03 -2.94
N LEU A 32 -8.74 -0.88 -2.20
CA LEU A 32 -8.13 -2.13 -1.69
C LEU A 32 -7.59 -3.02 -2.82
N LEU A 33 -8.40 -3.30 -3.85
CA LEU A 33 -7.97 -4.14 -4.97
C LEU A 33 -6.90 -3.47 -5.84
N LYS A 34 -6.88 -2.14 -5.91
CA LYS A 34 -5.79 -1.39 -6.55
C LYS A 34 -4.49 -1.60 -5.78
N VAL A 35 -4.52 -1.57 -4.46
CA VAL A 35 -3.36 -1.84 -3.60
C VAL A 35 -2.90 -3.29 -3.74
N TYR A 36 -3.82 -4.26 -3.80
CA TYR A 36 -3.48 -5.67 -4.07
C TYR A 36 -2.75 -5.80 -5.41
N ARG A 37 -3.33 -5.26 -6.48
CA ARG A 37 -2.72 -5.24 -7.81
C ARG A 37 -1.35 -4.56 -7.79
N TYR A 38 -1.21 -3.44 -7.07
CA TYR A 38 0.09 -2.78 -6.89
C TYR A 38 1.08 -3.76 -6.26
N ILE A 39 0.78 -4.34 -5.11
CA ILE A 39 1.71 -5.22 -4.39
C ILE A 39 2.11 -6.42 -5.26
N GLU A 40 1.14 -7.09 -5.89
CA GLU A 40 1.37 -8.30 -6.68
C GLU A 40 2.10 -8.03 -8.00
N LEU A 41 2.06 -6.80 -8.51
CA LEU A 41 2.88 -6.35 -9.65
C LEU A 41 4.25 -5.78 -9.25
N ASN A 42 4.63 -5.73 -7.97
CA ASN A 42 5.97 -5.31 -7.55
C ASN A 42 7.09 -6.16 -8.20
N PRO A 43 7.02 -7.51 -8.21
CA PRO A 43 8.04 -8.34 -8.85
C PRO A 43 8.19 -8.06 -10.35
N VAL A 44 7.07 -7.82 -11.03
CA VAL A 44 7.05 -7.45 -12.46
C VAL A 44 7.72 -6.08 -12.66
N ARG A 45 7.36 -5.07 -11.86
CA ARG A 45 7.98 -3.74 -11.93
C ARG A 45 9.46 -3.73 -11.55
N ALA A 46 9.90 -4.68 -10.72
CA ALA A 46 11.30 -4.87 -10.37
C ALA A 46 12.08 -5.68 -11.41
N GLY A 47 11.44 -6.14 -12.50
CA GLY A 47 12.07 -6.94 -13.55
C GLY A 47 12.43 -8.36 -13.10
N MET A 48 11.81 -8.88 -12.05
CA MET A 48 12.09 -10.22 -11.54
C MET A 48 11.34 -11.32 -12.30
N VAL A 49 10.17 -10.99 -12.83
CA VAL A 49 9.27 -11.90 -13.57
C VAL A 49 8.48 -11.10 -14.63
N GLU A 50 7.99 -11.77 -15.68
CA GLU A 50 7.18 -11.14 -16.73
C GLU A 50 5.72 -10.94 -16.27
N HIS A 51 5.19 -11.89 -15.50
CA HIS A 51 3.81 -11.85 -15.02
C HIS A 51 3.69 -12.19 -13.52
N ALA A 52 2.67 -11.63 -12.85
CA ALA A 52 2.44 -11.82 -11.41
C ALA A 52 2.26 -13.28 -10.99
N SER A 53 1.78 -14.15 -11.89
CA SER A 53 1.63 -15.59 -11.65
C SER A 53 2.95 -16.33 -11.46
N GLU A 54 4.05 -15.79 -11.98
CA GLU A 54 5.37 -16.41 -11.91
C GLU A 54 6.07 -16.14 -10.57
N TYR A 55 5.58 -15.17 -9.79
CA TYR A 55 6.13 -14.90 -8.46
C TYR A 55 5.39 -15.71 -7.38
N PRO A 56 6.01 -16.73 -6.77
CA PRO A 56 5.33 -17.65 -5.85
C PRO A 56 5.04 -17.01 -4.49
N TRP A 57 5.78 -15.96 -4.11
CA TRP A 57 5.71 -15.34 -2.79
C TRP A 57 4.72 -14.18 -2.73
N SER A 58 3.52 -14.37 -3.28
CA SER A 58 2.44 -13.38 -3.23
C SER A 58 1.07 -14.02 -3.08
N SER A 59 0.10 -13.23 -2.60
CA SER A 59 -1.31 -13.63 -2.52
C SER A 59 -1.94 -13.90 -3.90
N TYR A 60 -1.30 -13.50 -5.00
CA TYR A 60 -1.74 -13.80 -6.37
C TYR A 60 -1.92 -15.31 -6.57
N GLN A 61 -1.05 -16.11 -5.96
CA GLN A 61 -1.12 -17.57 -6.01
C GLN A 61 -2.44 -18.12 -5.43
N GLY A 62 -3.00 -17.50 -4.39
CA GLY A 62 -4.30 -17.88 -3.85
C GLY A 62 -5.47 -17.20 -4.56
N ASN A 63 -5.38 -15.88 -4.74
CA ASN A 63 -6.47 -15.04 -5.26
C ASN A 63 -6.72 -15.20 -6.76
N ALA A 64 -5.69 -15.55 -7.55
CA ALA A 64 -5.80 -15.67 -9.00
C ALA A 64 -5.56 -17.09 -9.51
N VAL A 65 -4.57 -17.81 -8.96
CA VAL A 65 -4.21 -19.17 -9.41
C VAL A 65 -5.03 -20.24 -8.68
N GLY A 66 -5.52 -19.95 -7.47
CA GLY A 66 -6.35 -20.88 -6.69
C GLY A 66 -5.58 -21.86 -5.82
N LYS A 67 -4.30 -21.59 -5.54
CA LYS A 67 -3.53 -22.40 -4.58
C LYS A 67 -4.04 -22.19 -3.16
N THR A 68 -4.18 -23.28 -2.41
CA THR A 68 -4.50 -23.22 -0.98
C THR A 68 -3.29 -22.70 -0.21
N ILE A 69 -3.44 -21.54 0.44
CA ILE A 69 -2.39 -20.93 1.26
C ILE A 69 -2.93 -20.77 2.67
N LYS A 70 -2.36 -21.50 3.63
CA LYS A 70 -2.83 -21.56 5.03
C LYS A 70 -2.92 -20.17 5.70
N MET A 71 -2.03 -19.26 5.34
CA MET A 71 -1.94 -17.92 5.93
C MET A 71 -2.72 -16.85 5.14
N LEU A 72 -3.46 -17.23 4.09
CA LEU A 72 -4.21 -16.29 3.27
C LEU A 72 -5.69 -16.30 3.67
N SER A 73 -6.13 -15.23 4.32
CA SER A 73 -7.55 -14.99 4.64
C SER A 73 -8.17 -14.04 3.60
N PRO A 74 -9.18 -14.48 2.83
CA PRO A 74 -9.78 -13.65 1.79
C PRO A 74 -10.57 -12.49 2.40
N HIS A 75 -10.26 -11.25 1.99
CA HIS A 75 -10.99 -10.05 2.41
C HIS A 75 -12.40 -9.99 1.81
N SER A 76 -13.36 -9.36 2.49
CA SER A 76 -14.77 -9.25 2.04
C SER A 76 -14.91 -8.68 0.62
N VAL A 77 -14.19 -7.60 0.30
CA VAL A 77 -14.15 -7.03 -1.07
C VAL A 77 -13.72 -8.04 -2.14
N TYR A 78 -12.73 -8.89 -1.85
CA TYR A 78 -12.35 -9.95 -2.78
C TYR A 78 -13.47 -11.00 -2.89
N GLN A 79 -14.11 -11.35 -1.78
CA GLN A 79 -15.25 -12.28 -1.77
C GLN A 79 -16.46 -11.74 -2.55
N GLN A 80 -16.64 -10.42 -2.58
CA GLN A 80 -17.71 -9.74 -3.31
C GLN A 80 -17.48 -9.67 -4.82
N LEU A 81 -16.28 -10.00 -5.33
CA LEU A 81 -16.01 -9.99 -6.78
C LEU A 81 -16.92 -10.94 -7.57
N ALA A 82 -17.30 -12.06 -6.96
CA ALA A 82 -18.25 -13.02 -7.51
C ALA A 82 -18.67 -14.06 -6.47
N ASN A 83 -19.76 -14.77 -6.75
CA ASN A 83 -20.34 -15.76 -5.83
C ASN A 83 -19.49 -17.04 -5.76
N THR A 84 -18.89 -17.47 -6.87
CA THR A 84 -18.08 -18.69 -6.95
C THR A 84 -16.59 -18.40 -6.89
N VAL A 85 -15.80 -19.39 -6.45
CA VAL A 85 -14.33 -19.26 -6.36
C VAL A 85 -13.73 -19.03 -7.74
N GLU A 86 -14.21 -19.76 -8.74
CA GLU A 86 -13.72 -19.76 -10.12
C GLU A 86 -13.99 -18.41 -10.78
N GLN A 87 -15.19 -17.86 -10.59
CA GLN A 87 -15.53 -16.52 -11.07
C GLN A 87 -14.72 -15.45 -10.36
N ARG A 88 -14.52 -15.55 -9.03
CA ARG A 88 -13.69 -14.58 -8.30
C ARG A 88 -12.27 -14.55 -8.85
N GLN A 89 -11.65 -15.70 -9.04
CA GLN A 89 -10.32 -15.79 -9.61
C GLN A 89 -10.28 -15.25 -11.04
N SER A 90 -11.32 -15.49 -11.85
CA SER A 90 -11.44 -14.95 -13.21
C SER A 90 -11.50 -13.42 -13.22
N VAL A 91 -12.39 -12.83 -12.40
CA VAL A 91 -12.51 -11.38 -12.23
C VAL A 91 -11.19 -10.80 -11.68
N TYR A 92 -10.58 -11.47 -10.70
CA TYR A 92 -9.32 -11.04 -10.11
C TYR A 92 -8.19 -11.02 -11.14
N ARG A 93 -8.02 -12.08 -11.94
CA ARG A 93 -7.07 -12.11 -13.06
C ARG A 93 -7.31 -10.98 -14.06
N SER A 94 -8.57 -10.61 -14.30
CA SER A 94 -8.92 -9.52 -15.22
C SER A 94 -8.34 -8.17 -14.79
N LEU A 95 -8.15 -7.96 -13.47
CA LEU A 95 -7.54 -6.74 -12.93
C LEU A 95 -6.08 -6.57 -13.36
N PHE A 96 -5.39 -7.66 -13.73
CA PHE A 96 -3.99 -7.66 -14.13
C PHE A 96 -3.80 -7.53 -15.64
N ARG A 97 -4.89 -7.35 -16.40
CA ARG A 97 -4.80 -7.07 -17.83
C ARG A 97 -4.20 -5.68 -18.04
N GLY A 98 -3.11 -5.63 -18.80
CA GLY A 98 -2.40 -4.40 -19.11
C GLY A 98 -1.68 -3.77 -17.91
N ARG A 99 -1.08 -2.61 -18.17
CA ARG A 99 -0.31 -1.87 -17.16
C ARG A 99 -1.24 -1.15 -16.19
N MET A 100 -0.79 -1.02 -14.94
CA MET A 100 -1.43 -0.10 -13.99
C MET A 100 -1.11 1.33 -14.40
N ALA A 101 -2.05 2.26 -14.26
CA ALA A 101 -1.80 3.64 -14.66
C ALA A 101 -0.72 4.25 -13.76
N GLU A 102 0.24 4.99 -14.34
CA GLU A 102 1.33 5.61 -13.59
C GLU A 102 0.82 6.55 -12.49
N ARG A 103 -0.32 7.20 -12.71
CA ARG A 103 -1.00 8.04 -11.71
C ARG A 103 -1.41 7.22 -10.47
N GLU A 104 -1.99 6.04 -10.65
CA GLU A 104 -2.42 5.18 -9.53
C GLU A 104 -1.21 4.63 -8.77
N VAL A 105 -0.17 4.20 -9.49
CA VAL A 105 1.11 3.75 -8.91
C VAL A 105 1.71 4.86 -8.06
N LYS A 106 1.75 6.09 -8.59
CA LYS A 106 2.26 7.26 -7.88
C LYS A 106 1.42 7.58 -6.64
N GLU A 107 0.09 7.53 -6.74
CA GLU A 107 -0.81 7.79 -5.61
C GLU A 107 -0.59 6.81 -4.46
N ILE A 108 -0.52 5.51 -4.76
CA ILE A 108 -0.25 4.47 -3.75
C ILE A 108 1.13 4.68 -3.10
N ARG A 109 2.16 4.98 -3.90
CA ARG A 109 3.52 5.26 -3.39
C ARG A 109 3.56 6.50 -2.52
N ASP A 110 2.92 7.58 -2.95
CA ASP A 110 2.86 8.83 -2.18
C ASP A 110 2.16 8.61 -0.84
N ALA A 111 1.02 7.91 -0.86
CA ALA A 111 0.29 7.57 0.35
C ALA A 111 1.16 6.75 1.30
N ALA A 112 1.74 5.65 0.83
CA ALA A 112 2.60 4.77 1.62
C ALA A 112 3.84 5.50 2.17
N ASN A 113 4.48 6.35 1.37
CA ASN A 113 5.71 7.03 1.77
C ASN A 113 5.50 8.16 2.77
N LYS A 114 4.33 8.82 2.71
CA LYS A 114 4.02 10.01 3.51
C LYS A 114 3.01 9.72 4.63
N SER A 115 2.60 8.46 4.77
CA SER A 115 1.57 8.01 5.70
C SER A 115 0.25 8.76 5.51
N TRP A 116 -0.15 8.98 4.25
CA TRP A 116 -1.43 9.61 3.93
C TRP A 116 -2.54 8.59 3.76
N VAL A 117 -3.77 9.10 3.79
CA VAL A 117 -4.95 8.29 3.52
C VAL A 117 -5.10 8.11 2.01
N LEU A 118 -5.17 6.86 1.57
CA LEU A 118 -5.49 6.47 0.21
C LEU A 118 -6.99 6.22 0.11
N GLY A 119 -7.70 7.07 -0.62
CA GLY A 119 -9.17 7.05 -0.69
C GLY A 119 -9.70 8.20 -1.51
N ASP A 120 -11.02 8.22 -1.72
CA ASP A 120 -11.70 9.38 -2.29
C ASP A 120 -11.73 10.55 -1.28
N GLU A 121 -12.20 11.72 -1.74
CA GLU A 121 -12.24 12.92 -0.90
C GLU A 121 -13.19 12.75 0.29
N ARG A 122 -14.31 12.04 0.11
CA ARG A 122 -15.25 11.74 1.20
C ARG A 122 -14.56 10.96 2.31
N PHE A 123 -13.87 9.87 1.98
CA PHE A 123 -13.15 9.05 2.95
C PHE A 123 -12.02 9.83 3.63
N LYS A 124 -11.27 10.64 2.88
CA LYS A 124 -10.26 11.52 3.48
C LYS A 124 -10.88 12.46 4.50
N THR A 125 -11.94 13.18 4.14
CA THR A 125 -12.66 14.09 5.05
C THR A 125 -13.15 13.38 6.31
N GLU A 126 -13.74 12.20 6.16
CA GLU A 126 -14.22 11.39 7.29
C GLU A 126 -13.07 10.99 8.23
N ILE A 127 -11.95 10.51 7.70
CA ILE A 127 -10.77 10.16 8.51
C ILE A 127 -10.19 11.40 9.20
N ALA A 128 -10.20 12.56 8.53
CA ALA A 128 -9.76 13.82 9.14
C ALA A 128 -10.57 14.15 10.40
N GLN A 129 -11.90 14.07 10.27
CA GLN A 129 -12.83 14.37 11.35
C GLN A 129 -12.67 13.38 12.53
N ARG A 130 -12.51 12.08 12.24
CA ARG A 130 -12.38 11.04 13.28
C ARG A 130 -11.05 11.06 14.01
N THR A 131 -9.96 11.39 13.31
CA THR A 131 -8.60 11.27 13.87
C THR A 131 -8.02 12.60 14.35
N GLY A 132 -8.65 13.73 14.02
CA GLY A 132 -8.11 15.07 14.28
C GLY A 132 -6.80 15.36 13.54
N ARG A 133 -6.40 14.51 12.58
CA ARG A 133 -5.17 14.65 11.79
C ARG A 133 -5.54 14.95 10.36
N SER A 134 -4.75 15.81 9.71
CA SER A 134 -4.95 16.06 8.28
C SER A 134 -4.65 14.78 7.50
N PRO A 135 -5.59 14.27 6.68
CA PRO A 135 -5.44 13.05 5.88
C PRO A 135 -4.59 13.27 4.63
N ILE A 136 -4.24 14.54 4.36
CA ILE A 136 -3.50 15.05 3.19
C ILE A 136 -2.37 15.96 3.70
N ASN A 137 -1.35 16.21 2.88
CA ASN A 137 -0.40 17.28 3.18
C ASN A 137 -1.11 18.63 3.19
N THR A 138 -1.08 19.34 4.31
CA THR A 138 -1.26 20.80 4.32
C THR A 138 0.02 21.55 3.89
N GLY A 139 1.05 20.82 3.44
CA GLY A 139 2.41 21.32 3.31
C GLY A 139 3.06 21.33 4.69
N ARG A 140 4.20 20.65 4.85
CA ARG A 140 4.94 20.72 6.11
C ARG A 140 5.54 22.10 6.28
N GLY A 141 5.14 22.76 7.37
CA GLY A 141 5.86 23.86 8.01
C GLY A 141 5.91 25.11 7.16
N GLY A 142 5.07 26.10 7.49
CA GLY A 142 5.35 27.46 7.06
C GLY A 142 6.80 27.77 7.41
N ASP A 143 7.53 28.35 6.46
CA ASP A 143 8.90 28.80 6.72
C ASP A 143 8.86 29.65 7.99
N ARG A 144 9.44 29.13 9.08
CA ARG A 144 9.47 29.81 10.38
C ARG A 144 10.27 31.12 10.30
N ARG A 145 10.98 31.35 9.19
CA ARG A 145 11.67 32.60 8.86
C ARG A 145 10.88 33.49 7.90
N SER A 146 9.75 33.04 7.35
CA SER A 146 8.91 33.87 6.47
C SER A 146 8.35 35.07 7.23
N ALA A 147 8.20 36.20 6.52
CA ALA A 147 7.58 37.40 7.09
C ALA A 147 6.16 37.12 7.62
N ARG A 148 5.43 36.23 6.94
CA ARG A 148 4.06 35.82 7.29
C ARG A 148 3.98 35.07 8.63
N TYR A 149 4.98 34.24 8.97
CA TYR A 149 5.05 33.55 10.27
C TYR A 149 5.47 34.49 11.41
N ARG A 150 6.44 35.39 11.17
CA ARG A 150 6.93 36.35 12.18
C ARG A 150 5.89 37.42 12.55
N GLY A 151 5.03 37.82 11.62
CA GLY A 151 3.95 38.78 11.89
C GLY A 151 2.78 38.21 12.72
N ALA A 152 2.53 36.90 12.65
CA ALA A 152 1.40 36.25 13.33
C ALA A 152 1.66 35.94 14.82
N ASN A 153 2.90 36.00 15.29
CA ASN A 153 3.30 35.69 16.66
C ASN A 153 3.59 36.93 17.54
N ASN A 154 3.38 38.14 16.99
CA ASN A 154 3.64 39.42 17.66
C ASN A 154 2.35 40.18 18.01
N GLN A 155 1.22 39.48 18.20
CA GLN A 155 -0.02 40.01 18.74
C GLN A 155 -0.42 39.24 19.99
#